data_AF-A0A383BB72-F1
#
_entry.id   AF-A0A383BB72-F1
#
_cell.length_a   1.000
_cell.length_b   1.000
_cell.length_c   1.000
_cell.angle_alpha   90.00
_cell.angle_beta   90.00
_cell.angle_gamma   90.00
#
_symmetry.space_group_name_H-M   'P 1'
#
loop_
_entity.id
_entity.type
_entity.pdbx_description
1 polymer ?
#
loop_
_entity_poly.entity_id
_entity_poly.type
_entity_poly.pdbx_seq_one_letter_code
_entity_poly.pdbx_strand_id
1 'polypeptide(L)'
;MKKWIGIVLMFVALMFILSNINKIEVAEEVIEEISEPKYEYGILVDSFKVTKGTVKQDQTLGEILYANHIDHPQIAEVVKKSKGIFDVRRVNTGKDYTIICKNDSTEKA
;
A
#
# COMPACT_ATOMS: atom_id res chain seq x y z
N MET A 1 -17.99 60.73 20.07
CA MET A 1 -18.27 59.27 19.93
C MET A 1 -18.34 58.78 18.47
N LYS A 2 -18.86 59.55 17.49
CA LYS A 2 -18.97 59.11 16.08
C LYS A 2 -17.65 58.82 15.34
N LYS A 3 -16.54 59.49 15.70
CA LYS A 3 -15.21 59.28 15.06
C LYS A 3 -14.59 57.92 15.36
N TRP A 4 -15.00 57.28 16.46
CA TRP A 4 -14.45 55.99 16.90
C TRP A 4 -15.15 54.80 16.22
N ILE A 5 -16.41 54.98 15.79
CA ILE A 5 -17.14 53.98 14.99
C ILE A 5 -16.40 53.65 13.69
N GLY A 6 -15.85 54.67 13.00
CA GLY A 6 -15.13 54.46 11.73
C GLY A 6 -13.84 53.65 11.92
N ILE A 7 -13.12 53.88 13.02
CA ILE A 7 -11.88 53.17 13.35
C ILE A 7 -12.18 51.71 13.69
N VAL A 8 -13.27 51.45 14.43
CA VAL A 8 -13.70 50.08 14.76
C VAL A 8 -14.10 49.31 13.50
N LEU A 9 -14.84 49.94 12.58
CA LEU A 9 -15.22 49.32 11.29
C LEU A 9 -14.01 48.99 10.42
N MET A 10 -13.01 49.88 10.38
CA MET A 10 -11.77 49.65 9.64
C MET A 10 -10.96 48.48 10.22
N PHE A 11 -10.93 48.36 11.55
CA PHE A 11 -10.25 47.25 12.23
C PHE A 11 -10.93 45.90 11.97
N VAL A 12 -12.26 45.86 11.96
CA VAL A 12 -13.03 44.65 11.65
C VAL A 12 -12.82 44.22 10.20
N ALA A 13 -12.81 45.17 9.25
CA ALA A 13 -12.52 44.88 7.86
C ALA A 13 -11.09 44.33 7.67
N LEU A 14 -10.10 44.92 8.34
CA LEU A 14 -8.72 44.45 8.31
C LEU A 14 -8.60 43.03 8.90
N MET A 15 -9.29 42.75 10.00
CA MET A 15 -9.27 41.44 10.65
C MET A 15 -9.93 40.37 9.76
N PHE A 16 -10.98 40.73 9.01
CA PHE A 16 -11.62 39.85 8.04
C PHE A 16 -10.72 39.57 6.82
N ILE A 17 -9.96 40.55 6.34
CA ILE A 17 -8.98 40.37 5.25
C ILE A 17 -7.83 39.48 5.70
N LEU A 18 -7.27 39.72 6.89
CA LEU A 18 -6.20 38.89 7.47
C LEU A 18 -6.65 37.43 7.68
N SER A 19 -7.91 37.22 8.09
CA SER A 19 -8.46 35.87 8.26
C SER A 19 -8.59 35.11 6.93
N ASN A 20 -8.83 35.80 5.81
CA ASN A 20 -8.91 35.18 4.48
C ASN A 20 -7.53 34.87 3.86
N ILE A 21 -6.48 35.62 4.22
CA ILE A 21 -5.12 35.40 3.68
C ILE A 21 -4.52 34.07 4.15
N ASN A 22 -4.94 33.57 5.33
CA ASN A 22 -4.51 32.27 5.84
C ASN A 22 -5.14 31.06 5.12
N LYS A 23 -6.05 31.30 4.17
CA LYS A 23 -6.69 30.28 3.33
C LYS A 23 -6.12 30.27 1.91
N ILE A 24 -4.83 30.58 1.77
CA ILE A 24 -4.07 30.24 0.57
C ILE A 24 -3.47 28.87 0.86
N GLU A 25 -4.18 27.83 0.42
CA GLU A 25 -3.63 26.47 0.35
C GLU A 25 -2.34 26.56 -0.46
N VAL A 26 -1.22 26.45 0.25
CA VAL A 26 0.07 26.14 -0.36
C VAL A 26 -0.13 24.77 -0.99
N ALA A 27 -0.42 24.75 -2.28
CA ALA A 27 -0.26 23.56 -3.09
C ALA A 27 1.24 23.25 -3.07
N GLU A 28 1.66 22.40 -2.13
CA GLU A 28 2.94 21.72 -2.20
C GLU A 28 2.98 21.01 -3.55
N GLU A 29 3.81 21.51 -4.47
CA GLU A 29 4.25 20.71 -5.61
C GLU A 29 4.97 19.49 -5.03
N VAL A 30 4.27 18.35 -5.04
CA VAL A 30 4.86 17.06 -4.74
C VAL A 30 5.87 16.79 -5.84
N ILE A 31 7.13 17.11 -5.57
CA ILE A 31 8.25 16.62 -6.36
C ILE A 31 8.24 15.11 -6.15
N GLU A 32 7.70 14.36 -7.10
CA GLU A 32 7.80 12.89 -7.11
C GLU A 32 9.28 12.53 -7.20
N GLU A 33 9.87 12.21 -6.05
CA GLU A 33 11.20 11.63 -5.96
C GLU A 33 11.17 10.33 -6.77
N ILE A 34 11.86 10.30 -7.91
CA ILE A 34 11.92 9.11 -8.77
C ILE A 34 12.67 8.03 -7.97
N SER A 35 11.93 7.10 -7.36
CA SER A 35 12.54 5.98 -6.64
C SER A 35 13.11 4.97 -7.64
N GLU A 36 14.27 4.40 -7.31
CA GLU A 36 14.82 3.28 -8.08
C GLU A 36 13.85 2.09 -8.09
N PRO A 37 13.75 1.36 -9.21
CA PRO A 37 12.82 0.25 -9.33
C PRO A 37 13.17 -0.86 -8.34
N LYS A 38 12.19 -1.30 -7.55
CA LYS A 38 12.38 -2.35 -6.55
C LYS A 38 12.08 -3.72 -7.13
N TYR A 39 13.01 -4.65 -6.92
CA TYR A 39 12.85 -6.04 -7.35
C TYR A 39 12.88 -7.00 -6.16
N GLU A 40 12.00 -8.00 -6.19
CA GLU A 40 12.01 -9.16 -5.28
C GLU A 40 11.97 -10.43 -6.13
N TYR A 41 12.93 -11.34 -5.95
CA TYR A 41 13.06 -12.57 -6.74
C TYR A 41 13.06 -12.37 -8.27
N GLY A 42 13.55 -11.21 -8.74
CA GLY A 42 13.55 -10.84 -10.16
C GLY A 42 12.22 -10.28 -10.69
N ILE A 43 11.24 -10.04 -9.81
CA ILE A 43 9.94 -9.44 -10.13
C ILE A 43 9.96 -7.96 -9.72
N LEU A 44 9.52 -7.07 -10.61
CA LEU A 44 9.33 -5.64 -10.30
C LEU A 44 8.12 -5.48 -9.37
N VAL A 45 8.32 -4.97 -8.15
CA VAL A 45 7.29 -4.95 -7.11
C VAL A 45 6.71 -3.57 -6.80
N ASP A 46 7.10 -2.53 -7.54
CA ASP A 46 6.69 -1.14 -7.28
C ASP A 46 5.15 -0.95 -7.27
N SER A 47 4.45 -1.71 -8.11
CA SER A 47 2.98 -1.67 -8.23
C SER A 47 2.26 -2.79 -7.46
N PHE A 48 2.98 -3.52 -6.60
CA PHE A 48 2.45 -4.69 -5.88
C PHE A 48 2.51 -4.52 -4.37
N LYS A 49 1.58 -5.16 -3.69
CA LYS A 49 1.60 -5.31 -2.24
C LYS A 49 2.43 -6.53 -1.88
N VAL A 50 3.62 -6.30 -1.31
CA VAL A 50 4.53 -7.38 -0.90
C VAL A 50 4.39 -7.66 0.59
N THR A 51 4.00 -8.88 0.94
CA THR A 51 3.89 -9.34 2.33
C THR A 51 4.86 -10.48 2.59
N LYS A 52 5.71 -10.33 3.61
CA LYS A 52 6.64 -11.37 4.07
C LYS A 52 6.03 -12.11 5.25
N GLY A 53 6.20 -13.43 5.29
CA GLY A 53 5.68 -14.28 6.34
C GLY A 53 6.54 -15.51 6.57
N THR A 54 6.16 -16.29 7.57
CA THR A 54 6.81 -17.56 7.91
C THR A 54 5.74 -18.62 8.07
N VAL A 55 5.98 -19.82 7.52
CA VAL A 55 5.05 -20.95 7.57
C VAL A 55 4.84 -21.33 9.03
N LYS A 56 3.57 -21.32 9.46
CA LYS A 56 3.16 -21.68 10.82
C LYS A 56 3.13 -23.20 11.01
N GLN A 57 3.05 -23.63 12.27
CA GLN A 57 2.84 -25.04 12.59
C GLN A 57 1.55 -25.54 11.92
N ASP A 58 1.64 -26.72 11.30
CA ASP A 58 0.54 -27.38 10.59
C ASP A 58 -0.02 -26.60 9.39
N GLN A 59 0.66 -25.54 8.93
CA GLN A 59 0.27 -24.76 7.77
C GLN A 59 0.91 -25.31 6.49
N THR A 60 0.10 -25.45 5.45
CA THR A 60 0.50 -25.95 4.13
C THR A 60 0.62 -24.83 3.10
N LEU A 61 1.34 -25.09 2.00
CA LEU A 61 1.38 -24.18 0.85
C LEU A 61 -0.02 -23.89 0.30
N GLY A 62 -0.89 -24.91 0.22
CA GLY A 62 -2.25 -24.74 -0.30
C GLY A 62 -3.07 -23.77 0.54
N GLU A 63 -2.99 -23.86 1.87
CA GLU A 63 -3.68 -22.93 2.78
C GLU A 63 -3.13 -21.51 2.67
N ILE A 64 -1.81 -21.34 2.52
CA ILE A 64 -1.19 -20.03 2.30
C ILE A 64 -1.73 -19.41 1.00
N LEU A 65 -1.74 -20.15 -0.10
CA LEU A 65 -2.22 -19.65 -1.40
C LEU A 65 -3.73 -19.36 -1.37
N TYR A 66 -4.51 -20.23 -0.74
CA TYR A 66 -5.96 -20.04 -0.60
C TYR A 66 -6.32 -18.79 0.21
N ALA A 67 -5.59 -18.54 1.31
CA ALA A 67 -5.74 -17.34 2.12
C ALA A 67 -5.41 -16.04 1.35
N ASN A 68 -4.68 -16.12 0.24
CA ASN A 68 -4.32 -15.00 -0.63
C ASN A 68 -5.10 -15.04 -1.97
N HIS A 69 -6.35 -15.53 -1.93
CA HIS A 69 -7.31 -15.47 -3.02
C HIS A 69 -6.95 -16.29 -4.28
N ILE A 70 -6.11 -17.33 -4.13
CA ILE A 70 -5.86 -18.31 -5.19
C ILE A 70 -6.78 -19.52 -4.96
N ASP A 71 -7.60 -19.84 -5.96
CA ASP A 71 -8.59 -20.90 -5.81
C ASP A 71 -7.98 -22.31 -5.90
N HIS A 72 -8.75 -23.33 -5.49
CA HIS A 72 -8.29 -24.72 -5.49
C HIS A 72 -7.85 -25.24 -6.88
N PRO A 73 -8.57 -24.97 -7.99
CA PRO A 73 -8.08 -25.32 -9.33
C PRO A 73 -6.70 -24.73 -9.66
N GLN A 74 -6.49 -23.44 -9.38
CA GLN A 74 -5.21 -22.76 -9.61
C GLN A 74 -4.11 -23.34 -8.72
N ILE A 75 -4.39 -23.63 -7.44
CA ILE A 75 -3.43 -24.28 -6.54
C ILE A 75 -3.00 -25.65 -7.09
N ALA A 76 -3.95 -26.45 -7.56
CA ALA A 76 -3.65 -27.76 -8.16
C ALA A 76 -2.75 -27.62 -9.40
N GLU A 77 -2.99 -26.59 -10.22
CA GLU A 77 -2.15 -26.28 -11.38
C GLU A 77 -0.73 -25.88 -10.97
N VAL A 78 -0.57 -25.02 -9.96
CA VAL A 78 0.73 -24.61 -9.41
C VAL A 78 1.52 -25.82 -8.92
N VAL A 79 0.88 -26.69 -8.13
CA VAL A 79 1.51 -27.92 -7.63
C VAL A 79 1.94 -28.83 -8.80
N LYS A 80 1.09 -28.96 -9.83
CA LYS A 80 1.41 -29.76 -11.02
C LYS A 80 2.59 -29.19 -11.80
N LYS A 81 2.61 -27.87 -12.03
CA LYS A 81 3.68 -27.16 -12.77
C LYS A 81 5.00 -27.14 -11.99
N SER A 82 4.96 -27.23 -10.67
CA SER A 82 6.16 -27.24 -9.82
C SER A 82 6.90 -28.58 -9.85
N LYS A 83 6.26 -29.67 -10.28
CA LYS A 83 6.87 -31.01 -10.31
C LYS A 83 8.14 -31.03 -11.16
N GLY A 84 9.22 -31.56 -10.59
CA GLY A 84 10.53 -31.63 -11.25
C GLY A 84 11.38 -30.37 -11.12
N ILE A 85 10.81 -29.25 -10.64
CA ILE A 85 11.51 -27.99 -10.39
C ILE A 85 11.65 -27.75 -8.88
N PHE A 86 10.53 -27.87 -8.16
CA PHE A 86 10.47 -27.62 -6.72
C PHE A 86 9.50 -28.60 -6.04
N ASP A 87 9.95 -29.21 -4.94
CA ASP A 87 9.07 -30.04 -4.11
C ASP A 87 8.28 -29.15 -3.15
N VAL A 88 7.00 -28.96 -3.45
CA VAL A 88 6.06 -28.13 -2.67
C VAL A 88 5.93 -28.57 -1.21
N ARG A 89 6.26 -29.82 -0.87
CA ARG A 89 6.25 -30.32 0.51
C ARG A 89 7.37 -29.74 1.37
N ARG A 90 8.33 -29.06 0.75
CA ARG A 90 9.41 -28.33 1.45
C ARG A 90 8.94 -27.01 2.05
N VAL A 91 7.73 -26.56 1.72
CA VAL A 91 7.05 -25.45 2.39
C VAL A 91 6.53 -25.99 3.72
N ASN A 92 7.38 -25.95 4.75
CA ASN A 92 7.10 -26.49 6.07
C ASN A 92 7.38 -25.44 7.16
N THR A 93 6.96 -25.74 8.38
CA THR A 93 7.03 -24.85 9.55
C THR A 93 8.39 -24.17 9.69
N GLY A 94 8.37 -22.85 9.91
CA GLY A 94 9.57 -22.05 10.12
C GLY A 94 10.28 -21.61 8.84
N LYS A 95 9.77 -21.96 7.65
CA LYS A 95 10.27 -21.43 6.38
C LYS A 95 9.66 -20.07 6.07
N ASP A 96 10.49 -19.14 5.62
CA ASP A 96 10.02 -17.84 5.17
C ASP A 96 9.40 -17.95 3.77
N TYR A 97 8.37 -17.14 3.54
CA TYR A 97 7.73 -16.98 2.25
C TYR A 97 7.38 -15.51 2.02
N THR A 98 7.24 -15.15 0.74
CA THR A 98 6.81 -13.83 0.32
C THR A 98 5.61 -13.98 -0.59
N ILE A 99 4.56 -13.20 -0.33
CA ILE A 99 3.39 -13.08 -1.19
C ILE A 99 3.45 -11.71 -1.87
N ILE A 100 3.29 -11.72 -3.19
CA ILE A 100 3.25 -10.52 -4.02
C ILE A 100 1.83 -10.43 -4.57
N CYS A 101 1.02 -9.53 -4.03
CA CYS A 101 -0.37 -9.34 -4.41
C CYS A 101 -0.55 -8.10 -5.26
N LYS A 102 -1.62 -8.06 -6.06
CA LYS A 102 -2.08 -6.82 -6.68
C LYS A 102 -2.31 -5.75 -5.62
N ASN A 103 -1.92 -4.51 -5.93
CA ASN A 103 -2.23 -3.35 -5.10
C ASN A 103 -3.63 -2.82 -5.43
N ASP A 104 -4.64 -3.69 -5.35
CA ASP A 104 -6.05 -3.36 -5.52
C ASP A 104 -6.87 -3.92 -4.35
N SER A 105 -8.17 -3.59 -4.29
CA SER A 105 -9.04 -4.04 -3.20
C SER A 105 -9.23 -5.54 -3.12
N THR A 106 -8.87 -6.29 -4.17
CA THR A 106 -8.97 -7.76 -4.18
C THR A 106 -7.74 -8.42 -3.58
N GLU A 107 -6.60 -7.72 -3.56
CA GLU A 107 -5.30 -8.19 -3.05
C GLU A 107 -4.94 -9.61 -3.53
N LYS A 108 -5.36 -9.99 -4.74
CA LYS A 108 -5.13 -11.32 -5.28
C LYS A 108 -3.64 -11.49 -5.62
N ALA A 109 -3.06 -12.61 -5.18
CA ALA A 109 -1.71 -13.05 -5.51
C ALA A 109 -1.58 -13.62 -6.93
#